data_AF-A0A7R9AK64-F1
#
_entry.id   AF-A0A7R9AK64-F1
#
_cell.length_a   1.000
_cell.length_b   1.000
_cell.length_c   1.000
_cell.angle_alpha   90.00
_cell.angle_beta   90.00
_cell.angle_gamma   90.00
#
_symmetry.space_group_name_H-M   'P 1'
#
loop_
_entity.id
_entity.type
_entity.pdbx_description
1 polymer ?
#
loop_
_entity_poly.entity_id
_entity_poly.type
_entity_poly.pdbx_seq_one_letter_code
_entity_poly.pdbx_strand_id
1 'polypeptide(L)' 'MHMDHLPTPIPDDRLVAVRSKCDNRWHRGRVTDLAENGTVNIFYVDYGNFELVAHEDIRPLASDFKYLSHAANIVSLR' A
#
# COMPACT_ATOMS: atom_id res chain seq x y z
N MET A 1 31.46 -5.64 20.71
CA MET A 1 30.11 -5.13 21.01
C MET A 1 29.26 -5.52 19.82
N HIS A 2 28.33 -6.46 20.04
CA HIS A 2 27.43 -7.02 19.03
C HIS A 2 26.50 -5.88 18.58
N MET A 3 26.59 -5.45 17.33
CA MET A 3 25.55 -4.61 16.73
C MET A 3 24.55 -5.57 16.11
N ASP A 4 23.53 -5.88 16.89
CA ASP A 4 22.40 -6.68 16.50
C ASP A 4 21.80 -6.12 15.20
N HIS A 5 21.57 -7.03 14.26
CA HIS A 5 20.92 -6.77 12.99
C HIS A 5 19.59 -6.06 13.21
N LEU A 6 19.56 -4.73 12.98
CA LEU A 6 18.30 -4.01 12.80
C LEU A 6 17.50 -4.78 11.73
N PRO A 7 16.21 -5.09 11.97
CA PRO A 7 15.40 -5.73 10.95
C PRO A 7 15.45 -4.81 9.73
N THR A 8 15.94 -5.37 8.61
CA THR A 8 16.13 -4.67 7.33
C THR A 8 15.00 -3.65 7.15
N PRO A 9 15.29 -2.35 6.93
CA PRO A 9 14.25 -1.37 6.67
C PRO A 9 13.40 -1.93 5.54
N ILE A 10 12.11 -2.18 5.81
CA ILE A 10 11.18 -2.54 4.75
C ILE A 10 11.29 -1.38 3.76
N PRO A 11 11.73 -1.60 2.51
CA PRO A 11 11.92 -0.48 1.59
C PRO A 11 10.61 0.29 1.52
N ASP A 12 10.67 1.61 1.74
CA ASP A 12 9.56 2.59 1.81
C ASP A 12 8.69 2.66 0.53
N ASP A 13 8.77 1.65 -0.34
CA ASP A 13 8.26 1.61 -1.70
C ASP A 13 7.55 0.28 -2.04
N ARG A 14 7.12 -0.51 -1.03
CA ARG A 14 6.21 -1.63 -1.30
C ARG A 14 4.80 -1.11 -1.58
N LEU A 15 4.57 -0.80 -2.86
CA LEU A 15 3.23 -0.62 -3.41
C LEU A 15 2.43 -1.93 -3.30
N VAL A 16 1.24 -1.81 -2.74
CA VAL A 16 0.29 -2.89 -2.49
C VAL A 16 -1.09 -2.49 -3.01
N ALA A 17 -1.92 -3.47 -3.31
CA ALA A 17 -3.35 -3.25 -3.46
C ALA A 17 -3.99 -3.37 -2.07
N VAL A 18 -4.82 -2.40 -1.70
CA VAL A 18 -5.51 -2.36 -0.41
C VAL A 18 -6.99 -2.22 -0.63
N ARG A 19 -7.78 -3.09 0.01
CA ARG A 19 -9.23 -3.02 -0.02
C ARG A 19 -9.70 -2.00 1.01
N SER A 20 -10.28 -0.89 0.56
CA SER A 20 -10.84 0.11 1.47
C SER A 20 -12.14 -0.39 2.08
N LYS A 21 -12.33 -0.14 3.38
CA LYS A 21 -13.58 -0.45 4.08
C LYS A 21 -14.72 0.50 3.72
N CYS A 22 -14.41 1.67 3.18
CA CYS A 22 -15.42 2.68 2.84
C CYS A 22 -16.22 2.30 1.59
N ASP A 23 -15.56 1.74 0.57
CA ASP A 23 -16.18 1.45 -0.72
C ASP A 23 -16.02 0.00 -1.18
N ASN A 24 -15.33 -0.85 -0.41
CA ASN A 24 -15.00 -2.24 -0.74
C ASN A 24 -14.23 -2.40 -2.07
N ARG A 25 -13.53 -1.34 -2.54
CA ARG A 25 -12.71 -1.38 -3.76
C ARG A 25 -11.23 -1.48 -3.43
N TRP A 26 -10.47 -1.98 -4.41
CA TRP A 26 -9.02 -2.05 -4.34
C TRP A 26 -8.39 -0.75 -4.81
N HIS A 27 -7.53 -0.19 -3.97
CA HIS A 27 -6.80 1.03 -4.23
C HIS A 27 -5.30 0.76 -4.10
N ARG A 28 -4.47 1.65 -4.67
CA ARG A 28 -3.03 1.55 -4.50
C ARG A 28 -2.65 2.16 -3.16
N GLY A 29 -2.01 1.35 -2.35
CA GLY A 29 -1.49 1.74 -1.05
C GLY A 29 0.01 1.54 -0.99
N ARG A 30 0.66 2.26 -0.09
CA ARG A 30 2.05 2.06 0.28
C ARG A 30 2.10 1.68 1.74
N VAL A 31 2.75 0.56 2.04
CA VAL A 31 3.00 0.16 3.43
C VAL A 31 3.95 1.17 4.05
N THR A 32 3.50 1.81 5.12
CA THR A 32 4.31 2.82 5.83
C THR A 32 4.73 2.36 7.21
N ASP A 33 3.92 1.53 7.87
CA ASP A 33 4.29 0.92 9.14
C ASP A 33 3.52 -0.39 9.37
N LEU A 34 4.13 -1.33 10.07
CA LEU A 34 3.46 -2.55 10.54
C LEU A 34 3.01 -2.28 11.98
N ALA A 35 1.69 -2.21 12.21
CA ALA A 35 1.17 -2.00 13.55
C ALA A 35 1.11 -3.32 14.32
N GLU A 36 1.23 -3.23 15.64
CA GLU A 36 0.95 -4.34 16.53
C GLU A 36 -0.54 -4.74 16.38
N ASN A 37 -0.85 -6.04 16.43
CA ASN A 37 -2.19 -6.63 16.26
C ASN A 37 -2.63 -6.96 14.82
N GLY A 38 -1.70 -7.22 13.90
CA GLY A 38 -2.04 -7.74 12.57
C GLY A 38 -2.68 -6.71 11.64
N THR A 39 -2.48 -5.43 11.95
CA THR A 39 -2.90 -4.31 11.11
C THR A 39 -1.67 -3.61 10.53
N VAL A 40 -1.87 -2.87 9.45
CA VAL A 40 -0.81 -2.21 8.70
C VAL A 40 -1.25 -0.79 8.39
N ASN A 41 -0.36 0.17 8.60
CA ASN A 41 -0.60 1.55 8.22
C ASN A 41 -0.30 1.73 6.74
N ILE A 42 -1.33 2.10 5.98
CA ILE A 42 -1.29 2.27 4.54
C ILE A 42 -1.44 3.74 4.21
N PHE A 43 -0.56 4.24 3.36
CA PHE A 43 -0.75 5.50 2.66
C PHE A 43 -1.36 5.24 1.28
N TYR A 44 -2.58 5.71 1.03
CA TYR A 44 -3.20 5.60 -0.29
C TYR A 44 -2.57 6.61 -1.25
N VAL A 45 -1.76 6.12 -2.19
CA VAL A 45 -0.97 6.99 -3.07
C VAL A 45 -1.82 7.83 -4.02
N ASP A 46 -3.03 7.36 -4.33
CA ASP A 46 -3.98 8.04 -5.23
C ASP A 46 -4.79 9.16 -4.54
N TYR A 47 -4.88 9.13 -3.21
CA TYR A 47 -5.79 9.98 -2.43
C TYR A 47 -5.06 10.84 -1.38
N GLY A 48 -3.85 10.45 -0.99
CA GLY A 48 -3.02 11.20 -0.04
C GLY A 48 -3.39 11.02 1.44
N ASN A 49 -4.26 10.07 1.78
CA ASN A 49 -4.66 9.77 3.16
C ASN A 49 -4.01 8.48 3.69
N PHE A 50 -3.99 8.37 5.02
CA PHE A 50 -3.55 7.16 5.73
C PHE A 50 -4.75 6.40 6.29
N GLU A 51 -4.65 5.08 6.32
CA GLU A 51 -5.63 4.20 6.98
C GLU A 51 -4.93 2.99 7.60
N LEU A 52 -5.42 2.58 8.77
CA LEU A 52 -5.05 1.33 9.41
C LEU A 52 -5.95 0.20 8.89
N VAL A 53 -5.38 -0.73 8.12
CA VAL A 53 -6.11 -1.84 7.51
C VAL A 53 -5.63 -3.18 8.04
N ALA A 54 -6.48 -4.20 7.97
CA ALA A 54 -6.09 -5.55 8.36
C ALA A 54 -5.17 -6.16 7.30
N HIS A 55 -4.24 -7.02 7.71
CA HIS A 55 -3.33 -7.69 6.78
C HIS A 55 -4.06 -8.50 5.68
N GLU A 56 -5.25 -9.02 5.99
CA GLU A 56 -6.11 -9.76 5.03
C GLU A 56 -6.66 -8.89 3.87
N ASP A 57 -6.71 -7.57 4.07
CA ASP A 57 -7.17 -6.59 3.08
C ASP A 57 -6.04 -6.06 2.20
N ILE A 58 -4.83 -6.62 2.33
CA ILE A 58 -3.63 -6.19 1.61
C ILE A 58 -3.18 -7.31 0.67
N ARG A 59 -2.86 -6.94 -0.57
CA ARG A 59 -2.31 -7.86 -1.57
C ARG A 59 -1.09 -7.25 -2.26
N PRO A 60 -0.12 -8.07 -2.68
CA PRO A 60 0.95 -7.60 -3.55
C PRO A 60 0.36 -6.97 -4.81
N LEU A 61 0.80 -5.76 -5.15
CA LEU A 61 0.43 -5.15 -6.42
C LEU A 61 1.13 -5.93 -7.54
N ALA A 62 0.35 -6.52 -8.45
CA ALA A 62 0.91 -7.21 -9.61
C ALA A 62 1.82 -6.25 -10.39
N SER A 63 2.95 -6.76 -10.90
CA SER A 63 4.01 -5.93 -11.53
C SER A 63 3.48 -5.03 -12.64
N ASP A 64 2.42 -5.44 -13.34
CA ASP A 64 1.78 -4.69 -14.42
C ASP A 64 1.06 -3.42 -13.92
N PHE A 65 0.64 -3.39 -12.66
CA PHE A 65 -0.05 -2.25 -12.04
C PHE A 65 0.91 -1.26 -11.37
N LYS A 66 2.19 -1.64 -11.18
CA LYS A 66 3.22 -0.74 -10.62
C LYS A 66 3.54 0.44 -11.54
N TYR A 67 3.41 0.25 -12.85
CA TYR A 67 3.74 1.24 -13.87
C TYR A 67 2.55 2.00 -14.43
N LEU A 68 1.34 1.79 -13.89
CA LEU A 68 0.19 2.63 -14.23
C LEU A 68 0.43 4.03 -13.66
N SER A 69 0.97 4.91 -14.49
CA SER A 69 1.13 6.33 -14.21
C SER A 69 -0.20 6.95 -13.77
N HIS A 70 -0.15 7.89 -12.81
CA HIS A 70 -1.25 8.70 -12.27
C HIS A 70 -2.16 9.38 -13.33
N ALA A 71 -1.82 9.30 -14.61
CA ALA A 71 -2.56 9.86 -15.74
C ALA A 71 -3.62 8.92 -16.35
N ALA A 72 -3.67 7.63 -15.98
CA ALA A 72 -4.53 6.65 -16.66
C ALA A 72 -6.04 6.73 -16.29
N ASN A 73 -6.46 7.70 -15.47
CA ASN A 73 -7.88 7.90 -15.11
C ASN A 73 -8.51 9.19 -15.68
N ILE A 74 -7.79 10.00 -16.48
CA ILE A 74 -8.40 11.15 -17.19
C ILE A 74 -8.77 10.82 -18.65
N VAL A 75 -8.22 9.75 -19.25
CA VAL A 75 -8.47 9.48 -20.68
C VAL A 75 -8.79 8.01 -20.94
N SER A 76 -10.01 7.58 -20.61
CA SER A 76 -10.75 6.63 -21.45
C SER A 76 -12.23 6.59 -21.04
N LEU A 77 -12.95 7.64 -21.40
CA LEU A 77 -14.36 7.53 -21.79
C LEU A 77 -14.44 8.04 -23.23
N ARG A 78 -14.51 7.10 -24.17
CA ARG A 78 -15.17 7.31 -25.45
C ARG A 78 -16.44 6.48 -25.44
#